data_AF-A0A972S2Z7-F1
#
_entry.id   AF-A0A972S2Z7-F1
#
_cell.length_a   1.000
_cell.length_b   1.000
_cell.length_c   1.000
_cell.angle_alpha   90.00
_cell.angle_beta   90.00
_cell.angle_gamma   90.00
#
_symmetry.space_group_name_H-M   'P 1'
#
loop_
_entity.id
_entity.type
_entity.pdbx_description
1 polymer ?
#
loop_
_entity_poly.entity_id
_entity_poly.type
_entity_poly.pdbx_seq_one_letter_code
_entity_poly.pdbx_strand_id
1 'polypeptide(L)'
;MKKTLFFLLLAVNLFSAEYLKKEYFVSSNDIYLSTITHDTKNDMYLFSIERDRYLKRVSAKRLLQILQNKGYRRFKAHGGYVTFYKKSNVDLSSLKEKLKNFYEESYQYIQINDIQIVPRNHLEKLPKSYVFKIQPRNALHSHGNFSIKDHAKQIFFEYFIDADLYVFKTKRKVLRGELLDGRNIKKVRLKLDKFQALPVQQVGSYQAKHHINKGRIVTRRDIEKLALVKRGQYVTVIVKNNNMEIIMGAKALQSGSIGEKIEIQNEKGIKLHAKVIGKNRVEVDIIQ
;
A
#
# COMPACT_ATOMS: atom_id res chain seq x y z
N MET A 1 67.42 4.31 26.24
CA MET A 1 67.04 4.25 24.81
C MET A 1 65.56 3.93 24.69
N LYS A 2 64.74 4.91 24.29
CA LYS A 2 63.29 4.77 24.14
C LYS A 2 62.98 3.99 22.86
N LYS A 3 62.28 2.85 22.95
CA LYS A 3 61.69 2.15 21.80
C LYS A 3 60.30 2.75 21.56
N THR A 4 60.16 3.56 20.52
CA THR A 4 58.87 4.02 20.01
C THR A 4 58.22 2.87 19.23
N LEU A 5 57.10 2.36 19.77
CA LEU A 5 56.25 1.38 19.11
C LEU A 5 55.39 2.11 18.08
N PHE A 6 55.68 1.90 16.79
CA PHE A 6 54.91 2.49 15.69
C PHE A 6 53.61 1.68 15.51
N PHE A 7 52.49 2.23 15.97
CA PHE A 7 51.16 1.65 15.74
C PHE A 7 50.74 1.96 14.29
N LEU A 8 50.87 0.96 13.41
CA LEU A 8 50.35 1.03 12.05
C LEU A 8 48.81 0.93 12.12
N LEU A 9 48.14 2.08 12.09
CA LEU A 9 46.68 2.19 11.94
C LEU A 9 46.30 1.69 10.54
N LEU A 10 45.98 0.41 10.45
CA LEU A 10 45.37 -0.18 9.26
C LEU A 10 43.94 0.38 9.13
N ALA A 11 43.77 1.43 8.33
CA ALA A 11 42.46 1.96 7.99
C ALA A 11 41.69 0.91 7.16
N VAL A 12 40.93 0.06 7.84
CA VAL A 12 39.98 -0.84 7.19
C VAL A 12 38.85 0.05 6.66
N ASN A 13 38.93 0.44 5.39
CA ASN A 13 37.80 1.04 4.72
C ASN A 13 36.66 0.02 4.69
N LEU A 14 35.70 0.17 5.61
CA LEU A 14 34.44 -0.56 5.63
C LEU A 14 33.60 -0.12 4.42
N PHE A 15 33.96 -0.60 3.23
CA PHE A 15 33.17 -0.29 2.06
C PHE A 15 31.92 -1.20 2.04
N SER A 16 30.73 -0.59 2.14
CA SER A 16 29.42 -1.26 2.11
C SER A 16 29.09 -1.89 0.75
N ALA A 17 28.57 -3.11 0.72
CA ALA A 17 28.13 -3.78 -0.51
C ALA A 17 27.08 -2.94 -1.25
N GLU A 18 27.19 -2.92 -2.58
CA GLU A 18 26.21 -2.27 -3.45
C GLU A 18 25.21 -3.31 -3.98
N TYR A 19 23.95 -2.91 -4.14
CA TYR A 19 22.90 -3.82 -4.58
C TYR A 19 22.34 -3.39 -5.92
N LEU A 20 22.21 -4.34 -6.84
CA LEU A 20 21.50 -4.12 -8.10
C LEU A 20 20.05 -3.76 -7.81
N LYS A 21 19.58 -2.69 -8.46
CA LYS A 21 18.16 -2.38 -8.52
C LYS A 21 17.46 -3.47 -9.33
N LYS A 22 16.20 -3.74 -8.99
CA LYS A 22 15.38 -4.68 -9.75
C LYS A 22 15.03 -4.12 -11.13
N GLU A 23 14.87 -2.80 -11.22
CA GLU A 23 14.59 -2.08 -12.45
C GLU A 23 15.59 -0.94 -12.70
N TYR A 24 16.00 -0.78 -13.97
CA TYR A 24 16.78 0.35 -14.48
C TYR A 24 16.08 0.95 -15.70
N PHE A 25 16.26 2.26 -15.94
CA PHE A 25 15.62 2.97 -17.04
C PHE A 25 16.68 3.61 -17.95
N VAL A 26 16.65 3.26 -19.24
CA VAL A 26 17.63 3.70 -20.25
C VAL A 26 16.98 4.56 -21.32
N SER A 27 17.72 5.50 -21.90
CA SER A 27 17.22 6.42 -22.93
C SER A 27 17.38 5.90 -24.37
N SER A 28 18.17 4.85 -24.58
CA SER A 28 18.41 4.24 -25.90
C SER A 28 18.20 2.73 -25.84
N ASN A 29 18.33 2.05 -26.99
CA ASN A 29 18.29 0.59 -27.03
C ASN A 29 19.52 -0.02 -26.36
N ASP A 30 20.65 0.69 -26.38
CA ASP A 30 21.91 0.16 -25.88
C ASP A 30 22.06 0.47 -24.40
N ILE A 31 22.34 -0.59 -23.64
CA ILE A 31 22.48 -0.56 -22.20
C ILE A 31 23.97 -0.59 -21.90
N TYR A 32 24.43 0.45 -21.23
CA TYR A 32 25.83 0.66 -20.89
C TYR A 32 26.10 0.42 -19.41
N LEU A 33 27.35 0.19 -19.06
CA LEU A 33 27.82 -0.07 -17.70
C LEU A 33 27.46 1.06 -16.73
N SER A 34 27.60 2.30 -17.17
CA SER A 34 27.25 3.51 -16.44
C SER A 34 25.78 3.55 -16.01
N THR A 35 24.88 2.83 -16.69
CA THR A 35 23.46 2.71 -16.28
C THR A 35 23.33 2.11 -14.87
N ILE A 36 24.28 1.26 -14.48
CA ILE A 36 24.30 0.56 -13.20
C ILE A 36 25.26 1.23 -12.22
N THR A 37 26.47 1.53 -12.68
CA THR A 37 27.60 1.94 -11.84
C THR A 37 27.71 3.46 -11.71
N HIS A 38 27.10 4.22 -12.61
CA HIS A 38 27.29 5.67 -12.79
C HIS A 38 28.73 6.09 -13.13
N ASP A 39 29.62 5.12 -13.41
CA ASP A 39 30.98 5.38 -13.87
C ASP A 39 30.97 5.63 -15.39
N THR A 40 31.20 6.89 -15.78
CA THR A 40 31.21 7.31 -17.18
C THR A 40 32.60 7.26 -17.82
N LYS A 41 33.66 7.06 -17.03
CA LYS A 41 35.05 7.10 -17.55
C LYS A 41 35.41 5.83 -18.31
N ASN A 42 34.89 4.70 -17.86
CA ASN A 42 35.11 3.39 -18.49
C ASN A 42 33.78 2.78 -18.95
N ASP A 43 32.94 3.60 -19.59
CA ASP A 43 31.61 3.14 -19.97
C ASP A 43 31.67 2.13 -21.11
N MET A 44 31.00 0.99 -20.92
CA MET A 44 31.05 -0.14 -21.83
C MET A 44 29.65 -0.62 -22.16
N TYR A 45 29.46 -1.04 -23.41
CA TYR A 45 28.25 -1.74 -23.82
C TYR A 45 28.08 -3.05 -23.03
N LEU A 46 26.87 -3.28 -22.50
CA LEU A 46 26.49 -4.54 -21.85
C LEU A 46 25.53 -5.34 -22.73
N PHE A 47 24.45 -4.69 -23.18
CA PHE A 47 23.34 -5.34 -23.85
C PHE A 47 22.59 -4.36 -24.77
N SER A 48 21.73 -4.87 -25.66
CA SER A 48 20.76 -4.06 -26.40
C SER A 48 19.33 -4.58 -26.20
N ILE A 49 18.39 -3.65 -26.11
CA ILE A 49 16.95 -3.87 -26.22
C ILE A 49 16.64 -4.00 -27.72
N GLU A 50 16.06 -5.14 -28.12
CA GLU A 50 15.65 -5.37 -29.52
C GLU A 50 14.76 -4.23 -30.02
N ARG A 51 14.85 -3.87 -31.31
CA ARG A 51 14.21 -2.66 -31.87
C ARG A 51 12.70 -2.58 -31.60
N ASP A 52 12.02 -3.72 -31.64
CA ASP A 52 10.58 -3.82 -31.42
C ASP A 52 10.19 -4.10 -29.96
N ARG A 53 11.19 -4.23 -29.08
CA ARG A 53 10.99 -4.39 -27.64
C ARG A 53 11.26 -3.07 -26.91
N TYR A 54 10.63 -2.93 -25.76
CA TYR A 54 10.75 -1.76 -24.89
C TYR A 54 11.45 -2.10 -23.57
N LEU A 55 11.76 -3.38 -23.33
CA LEU A 55 12.50 -3.82 -22.17
C LEU A 55 13.46 -4.97 -22.52
N LYS A 56 14.49 -5.13 -21.69
CA LYS A 56 15.34 -6.30 -21.66
C LYS A 56 15.46 -6.83 -20.24
N ARG A 57 15.05 -8.08 -20.03
CA ARG A 57 15.25 -8.79 -18.76
C ARG A 57 16.53 -9.61 -18.83
N VAL A 58 17.39 -9.45 -17.84
CA VAL A 58 18.70 -10.11 -17.76
C VAL A 58 18.80 -10.88 -16.45
N SER A 59 19.38 -12.08 -16.48
CA SER A 59 19.68 -12.84 -15.26
C SER A 59 20.63 -12.03 -14.37
N ALA A 60 20.27 -11.84 -13.11
CA ALA A 60 21.10 -11.13 -12.14
C ALA A 60 22.46 -11.81 -11.97
N LYS A 61 22.50 -13.15 -11.98
CA LYS A 61 23.75 -13.92 -11.92
C LYS A 61 24.68 -13.58 -13.10
N ARG A 62 24.16 -13.59 -14.33
CA ARG A 62 24.94 -13.23 -15.53
C ARG A 62 25.43 -11.79 -15.46
N LEU A 63 24.59 -10.86 -15.04
CA LEU A 63 24.96 -9.46 -14.91
C LEU A 63 26.06 -9.26 -13.85
N LEU A 64 25.96 -9.93 -12.69
CA LEU A 64 26.98 -9.88 -11.65
C LEU A 64 28.33 -10.43 -12.14
N GLN A 65 28.34 -11.51 -12.92
CA GLN A 65 29.58 -12.05 -13.51
C GLN A 65 30.25 -11.03 -14.45
N ILE A 66 29.45 -10.35 -15.29
CA ILE A 66 29.97 -9.30 -16.18
C ILE A 66 30.57 -8.16 -15.35
N LEU A 67 29.87 -7.68 -14.32
CA LEU A 67 30.36 -6.62 -13.42
C LEU A 67 31.65 -7.02 -12.70
N GLN A 68 31.73 -8.24 -12.18
CA GLN A 68 32.92 -8.77 -11.49
C GLN A 68 34.14 -8.85 -12.41
N ASN A 69 33.96 -9.33 -13.64
CA ASN A 69 35.02 -9.42 -14.65
C ASN A 69 35.54 -8.02 -15.06
N LYS A 70 34.74 -6.98 -14.86
CA LYS A 70 35.09 -5.58 -15.12
C LYS A 70 35.57 -4.82 -13.88
N GLY A 71 35.83 -5.52 -12.78
CA GLY A 71 36.37 -4.93 -11.55
C GLY A 71 35.31 -4.52 -10.51
N TYR A 72 34.02 -4.54 -10.86
CA TYR A 72 32.92 -4.19 -9.95
C TYR A 72 32.49 -5.40 -9.11
N ARG A 73 33.41 -5.92 -8.29
CA ARG A 73 33.23 -7.17 -7.54
C ARG A 73 32.26 -7.08 -6.36
N ARG A 74 31.79 -5.87 -6.03
CA ARG A 74 31.09 -5.56 -4.78
C ARG A 74 29.57 -5.52 -4.92
N PHE A 75 29.06 -5.65 -6.15
CA PHE A 75 27.64 -5.74 -6.41
C PHE A 75 27.07 -7.08 -5.93
N LYS A 76 25.87 -7.01 -5.35
CA LYS A 76 25.01 -8.15 -5.01
C LYS A 76 23.63 -7.94 -5.62
N ALA A 77 22.83 -9.00 -5.67
CA ALA A 77 21.46 -8.94 -6.16
C ALA A 77 20.49 -9.59 -5.17
N HIS A 78 19.34 -8.97 -4.95
CA HIS A 78 18.26 -9.55 -4.13
C HIS A 78 17.30 -10.46 -4.92
N GLY A 79 17.34 -10.40 -6.26
CA GLY A 79 16.44 -11.15 -7.14
C GLY A 79 17.18 -11.88 -8.24
N GLY A 80 16.50 -12.83 -8.90
CA GLY A 80 17.09 -13.62 -9.99
C GLY A 80 17.27 -12.86 -11.29
N TYR A 81 16.63 -11.69 -11.45
CA TYR A 81 16.63 -10.91 -12.69
C TYR A 81 16.68 -9.41 -12.41
N VAL A 82 17.27 -8.69 -13.36
CA VAL A 82 17.25 -7.23 -13.47
C VAL A 82 16.58 -6.88 -14.79
N THR A 83 15.66 -5.91 -14.79
CA THR A 83 14.96 -5.46 -16.00
C THR A 83 15.40 -4.05 -16.37
N PHE A 84 15.79 -3.86 -17.62
CA PHE A 84 16.09 -2.56 -18.22
C PHE A 84 14.88 -2.13 -19.06
N TYR A 85 14.29 -0.99 -18.72
CA TYR A 85 13.17 -0.39 -19.45
C TYR A 85 13.67 0.77 -20.31
N LYS A 86 13.25 0.80 -21.58
CA LYS A 86 13.47 1.93 -22.47
C LYS A 86 12.50 3.05 -22.11
N LYS A 87 13.02 4.25 -21.83
CA LYS A 87 12.21 5.45 -21.63
C LYS A 87 11.52 5.84 -22.94
N SER A 88 10.26 6.21 -22.84
CA SER A 88 9.53 6.85 -23.93
C SER A 88 9.70 8.37 -23.83
N ASN A 89 9.94 9.04 -24.95
CA ASN A 89 10.00 10.50 -25.01
C ASN A 89 8.61 11.17 -25.01
N VAL A 90 7.55 10.37 -24.83
CA VAL A 90 6.18 10.85 -24.76
C VAL A 90 5.93 11.51 -23.41
N ASP A 91 5.25 12.65 -23.41
CA ASP A 91 4.74 13.22 -22.17
C ASP A 91 3.66 12.32 -21.55
N LEU A 92 3.99 11.70 -20.42
CA LEU A 92 3.08 10.81 -19.66
C LEU A 92 2.54 11.48 -18.40
N SER A 93 2.70 12.79 -18.23
CA SER A 93 2.34 13.52 -17.00
C SER A 93 0.86 13.35 -16.63
N SER A 94 -0.03 13.39 -17.62
CA SER A 94 -1.47 13.14 -17.41
C SER A 94 -1.76 11.72 -16.87
N LEU A 95 -1.00 10.71 -17.29
CA LEU A 95 -1.14 9.35 -16.79
C LEU A 95 -0.55 9.19 -15.39
N LYS A 96 0.54 9.91 -15.09
CA LYS A 96 1.11 9.96 -13.73
C LYS A 96 0.11 10.53 -12.74
N GLU A 97 -0.57 11.61 -13.10
CA GLU A 97 -1.60 12.22 -12.24
C GLU A 97 -2.80 11.29 -12.02
N LYS A 98 -3.27 10.60 -13.08
CA LYS A 98 -4.33 9.60 -12.94
C LYS A 98 -3.94 8.42 -12.04
N LEU A 99 -2.68 7.96 -12.12
CA LEU A 99 -2.16 6.94 -11.21
C LEU A 99 -2.07 7.46 -9.77
N LYS A 100 -1.57 8.68 -9.58
CA LYS A 100 -1.49 9.32 -8.26
C LYS A 100 -2.87 9.37 -7.60
N ASN A 101 -3.87 9.90 -8.30
CA ASN A 101 -5.25 9.99 -7.81
C ASN A 101 -5.81 8.61 -7.44
N PHE A 102 -5.59 7.58 -8.27
CA PHE A 102 -6.02 6.22 -7.98
C PHE A 102 -5.47 5.68 -6.63
N TYR A 103 -4.21 5.99 -6.30
CA TYR A 103 -3.61 5.61 -5.03
C TYR A 103 -4.11 6.47 -3.87
N GLU A 104 -4.26 7.77 -4.05
CA GLU A 104 -4.76 8.70 -3.02
C GLU A 104 -6.24 8.42 -2.68
N GLU A 105 -7.05 7.97 -3.63
CA GLU A 105 -8.42 7.49 -3.38
C GLU A 105 -8.44 6.17 -2.58
N SER A 106 -7.43 5.33 -2.77
CA SER A 106 -7.31 4.03 -2.10
C SER A 106 -6.75 4.13 -0.68
N TYR A 107 -5.91 5.13 -0.43
CA TYR A 107 -5.15 5.33 0.81
C TYR A 107 -5.33 6.75 1.32
N GLN A 108 -5.86 6.87 2.54
CA GLN A 108 -6.04 8.15 3.20
C GLN A 108 -4.72 8.86 3.53
N TYR A 109 -3.66 8.10 3.83
CA TYR A 109 -2.35 8.65 4.19
C TYR A 109 -1.24 7.91 3.41
N ILE A 110 -1.04 8.31 2.16
CA ILE A 110 0.05 7.85 1.30
C ILE A 110 0.94 9.03 0.91
N GLN A 111 2.25 8.84 0.95
CA GLN A 111 3.23 9.79 0.45
C GLN A 111 3.89 9.18 -0.78
N ILE A 112 3.58 9.71 -1.95
CA ILE A 112 4.14 9.23 -3.22
C ILE A 112 5.39 10.06 -3.54
N ASN A 113 6.52 9.38 -3.66
CA ASN A 113 7.83 10.00 -3.90
C ASN A 113 8.18 10.01 -5.40
N ASP A 114 7.87 8.93 -6.13
CA ASP A 114 8.08 8.83 -7.58
C ASP A 114 7.05 7.92 -8.25
N ILE A 115 6.73 8.24 -9.51
CA ILE A 115 5.91 7.40 -10.40
C ILE A 115 6.62 7.28 -11.74
N GLN A 116 6.88 6.03 -12.12
CA GLN A 116 7.47 5.66 -13.39
C GLN A 116 6.45 4.88 -14.20
N ILE A 117 6.29 5.25 -15.47
CA ILE A 117 5.36 4.63 -16.40
C ILE A 117 6.17 4.21 -17.62
N VAL A 118 5.93 2.99 -18.08
CA VAL A 118 6.54 2.45 -19.29
C VAL A 118 5.46 1.92 -20.22
N PRO A 119 5.35 2.44 -21.45
CA PRO A 119 4.46 1.86 -22.44
C PRO A 119 4.96 0.47 -22.83
N ARG A 120 4.04 -0.49 -22.95
CA ARG A 120 4.39 -1.86 -23.34
C ARG A 120 4.70 -2.06 -24.83
N ASN A 121 4.45 -1.04 -25.63
CA ASN A 121 4.77 -1.04 -27.05
C ASN A 121 5.39 0.32 -27.40
N HIS A 122 6.02 0.42 -28.56
CA HIS A 122 6.45 1.72 -29.07
C HIS A 122 5.25 2.68 -29.12
N LEU A 123 5.47 3.86 -28.55
CA LEU A 123 4.47 4.92 -28.47
C LEU A 123 5.15 6.22 -28.86
N GLU A 124 4.74 6.79 -29.98
CA GLU A 124 5.25 8.07 -30.47
C GLU A 124 4.59 9.25 -29.76
N LYS A 125 3.27 9.15 -29.48
CA LYS A 125 2.44 10.16 -28.80
C LYS A 125 1.27 9.49 -28.07
N LEU A 126 0.79 10.12 -27.00
CA LEU A 126 -0.49 9.73 -26.38
C LEU A 126 -1.68 10.13 -27.27
N PRO A 127 -2.76 9.32 -27.30
CA PRO A 127 -4.03 9.74 -27.90
C PRO A 127 -4.58 11.00 -27.22
N LYS A 128 -5.22 11.89 -27.99
CA LYS A 128 -5.84 13.12 -27.45
C LYS A 128 -6.98 12.84 -26.48
N SER A 129 -7.76 11.78 -26.72
CA SER A 129 -8.86 11.34 -25.87
C SER A 129 -8.74 9.84 -25.62
N TYR A 130 -8.93 9.43 -24.36
CA TYR A 130 -8.85 8.04 -23.95
C TYR A 130 -9.58 7.78 -22.63
N VAL A 131 -9.97 6.53 -22.43
CA VAL A 131 -10.47 6.02 -21.15
C VAL A 131 -9.32 5.35 -20.40
N PHE A 132 -9.01 5.85 -19.21
CA PHE A 132 -8.03 5.24 -18.32
C PHE A 132 -8.63 4.04 -17.58
N LYS A 133 -7.97 2.89 -17.64
CA LYS A 133 -8.43 1.64 -17.05
C LYS A 133 -7.35 1.03 -16.17
N ILE A 134 -7.63 0.97 -14.88
CA ILE A 134 -6.81 0.30 -13.86
C ILE A 134 -7.70 -0.58 -12.99
N GLN A 135 -7.17 -1.71 -12.53
CA GLN A 135 -7.92 -2.63 -11.68
C GLN A 135 -7.75 -2.22 -10.20
N PRO A 136 -8.81 -2.21 -9.37
CA PRO A 136 -8.72 -1.81 -7.96
C PRO A 136 -7.66 -2.55 -7.15
N ARG A 137 -7.45 -3.85 -7.44
CA ARG A 137 -6.42 -4.67 -6.78
C ARG A 137 -5.00 -4.14 -6.96
N ASN A 138 -4.76 -3.32 -7.99
CA ASN A 138 -3.45 -2.73 -8.25
C ASN A 138 -3.00 -1.83 -7.09
N ALA A 139 -3.93 -1.22 -6.35
CA ALA A 139 -3.60 -0.41 -5.18
C ALA A 139 -2.81 -1.20 -4.12
N LEU A 140 -2.86 -2.54 -4.13
CA LEU A 140 -2.14 -3.40 -3.18
C LEU A 140 -0.65 -3.57 -3.50
N HIS A 141 -0.16 -3.05 -4.62
CA HIS A 141 1.19 -3.32 -5.12
C HIS A 141 1.93 -2.02 -5.47
N SER A 142 3.25 -1.98 -5.32
CA SER A 142 4.09 -0.88 -5.82
C SER A 142 4.34 -0.93 -7.32
N HIS A 143 3.80 -1.94 -7.99
CA HIS A 143 4.02 -2.20 -9.38
C HIS A 143 2.79 -2.88 -9.98
N GLY A 144 2.45 -2.54 -11.22
CA GLY A 144 1.37 -3.21 -11.93
C GLY A 144 1.22 -2.72 -13.35
N ASN A 145 0.04 -2.98 -13.89
CA ASN A 145 -0.30 -2.60 -15.26
C ASN A 145 -1.61 -1.85 -15.31
N PHE A 146 -1.69 -0.86 -16.18
CA PHE A 146 -2.94 -0.21 -16.55
C PHE A 146 -3.02 -0.14 -18.07
N SER A 147 -4.14 0.35 -18.58
CA SER A 147 -4.25 0.63 -20.00
C SER A 147 -5.05 1.90 -20.23
N ILE A 148 -4.82 2.50 -21.38
CA ILE A 148 -5.74 3.50 -21.94
C ILE A 148 -6.40 2.91 -23.18
N LYS A 149 -7.67 3.22 -23.38
CA LYS A 149 -8.42 2.82 -24.57
C LYS A 149 -8.91 4.06 -25.29
N ASP A 150 -8.53 4.22 -26.55
CA ASP A 150 -9.14 5.17 -27.48
C ASP A 150 -10.15 4.42 -28.39
N HIS A 151 -10.65 5.08 -29.44
CA HIS A 151 -11.60 4.47 -30.38
C HIS A 151 -10.99 3.34 -31.24
N ALA A 152 -9.67 3.33 -31.43
CA ALA A 152 -8.99 2.44 -32.37
C ALA A 152 -8.26 1.28 -31.68
N LYS A 153 -7.67 1.53 -30.51
CA LYS A 153 -6.78 0.58 -29.83
C LYS A 153 -6.73 0.75 -28.32
N GLN A 154 -6.29 -0.33 -27.67
CA GLN A 154 -5.97 -0.34 -26.25
C GLN A 154 -4.45 -0.39 -26.08
N ILE A 155 -3.89 0.60 -25.38
CA ILE A 155 -2.45 0.71 -25.13
C ILE A 155 -2.22 0.36 -23.67
N PHE A 156 -1.34 -0.62 -23.43
CA PHE A 156 -1.01 -1.08 -22.10
C PHE A 156 0.28 -0.43 -21.60
N PHE A 157 0.29 -0.17 -20.30
CA PHE A 157 1.41 0.41 -19.60
C PHE A 157 1.75 -0.44 -18.40
N GLU A 158 3.05 -0.55 -18.15
CA GLU A 158 3.61 -0.98 -16.89
C GLU A 158 3.90 0.26 -16.06
N TYR A 159 3.75 0.17 -14.73
CA TYR A 159 4.12 1.28 -13.86
C TYR A 159 4.78 0.78 -12.57
N PHE A 160 5.53 1.69 -11.96
CA PHE A 160 6.20 1.54 -10.69
C PHE A 160 5.94 2.79 -9.86
N ILE A 161 5.66 2.60 -8.58
CA ILE A 161 5.42 3.68 -7.63
C ILE A 161 6.34 3.48 -6.42
N ASP A 162 7.12 4.52 -6.09
CA ASP A 162 7.81 4.59 -4.81
C ASP A 162 6.94 5.42 -3.87
N ALA A 163 6.39 4.78 -2.85
CA ALA A 163 5.52 5.43 -1.90
C ALA A 163 5.70 4.87 -0.49
N ASP A 164 5.53 5.74 0.49
CA ASP A 164 5.45 5.39 1.89
C ASP A 164 4.02 5.52 2.40
N LEU A 165 3.61 4.65 3.30
CA LEU A 165 2.32 4.77 3.96
C LEU A 165 2.41 4.39 5.44
N TYR A 166 1.49 4.95 6.22
CA TYR A 166 1.25 4.52 7.58
C TYR A 166 0.23 3.40 7.62
N VAL A 167 0.56 2.33 8.36
CA VAL A 167 -0.35 1.21 8.65
C VAL A 167 -0.35 0.90 10.14
N PHE A 168 -1.31 0.07 10.57
CA PHE A 168 -1.29 -0.51 11.91
C PHE A 168 -0.74 -1.93 11.93
N LYS A 169 0.16 -2.20 12.87
CA LYS A 169 0.65 -3.55 13.21
C LYS A 169 0.24 -3.93 14.62
N THR A 170 -0.13 -5.20 14.84
CA THR A 170 -0.47 -5.71 16.16
C THR A 170 0.76 -5.81 17.08
N LYS A 171 0.64 -5.31 18.32
CA LYS A 171 1.65 -5.40 19.39
C LYS A 171 1.63 -6.76 20.08
N ARG A 172 0.44 -7.37 20.15
CA ARG A 172 0.17 -8.70 20.71
C ARG A 172 -0.93 -9.40 19.90
N LYS A 173 -1.28 -10.62 20.28
CA LYS A 173 -2.48 -11.28 19.76
C LYS A 173 -3.71 -10.41 20.09
N VAL A 174 -4.57 -10.18 19.10
CA VAL A 174 -5.85 -9.49 19.23
C VAL A 174 -6.97 -10.51 19.05
N LEU A 175 -7.89 -10.57 19.99
CA LEU A 175 -8.99 -11.54 19.95
C LEU A 175 -10.17 -11.00 19.15
N ARG A 176 -11.03 -11.90 18.66
CA ARG A 176 -12.29 -11.51 17.99
C ARG A 176 -13.13 -10.63 18.92
N GLY A 177 -13.68 -9.55 18.37
CA GLY A 177 -14.51 -8.57 19.08
C GLY A 177 -13.71 -7.58 19.94
N GLU A 178 -12.37 -7.66 19.96
CA GLU A 178 -11.54 -6.72 20.71
C GLU A 178 -11.41 -5.38 19.95
N LEU A 179 -11.60 -4.26 20.66
CA LEU A 179 -11.39 -2.91 20.15
C LEU A 179 -9.94 -2.72 19.69
N LEU A 180 -9.73 -2.18 18.50
CA LEU A 180 -8.40 -1.81 18.02
C LEU A 180 -7.99 -0.44 18.54
N ASP A 181 -6.98 -0.42 19.41
CA ASP A 181 -6.49 0.81 20.06
C ASP A 181 -4.99 0.76 20.37
N GLY A 182 -4.46 1.85 20.94
CA GLY A 182 -3.03 1.99 21.24
C GLY A 182 -2.46 0.91 22.18
N ARG A 183 -3.28 0.12 22.88
CA ARG A 183 -2.82 -0.96 23.77
C ARG A 183 -2.45 -2.20 22.97
N ASN A 184 -3.13 -2.49 21.86
CA ASN A 184 -2.96 -3.72 21.09
C ASN A 184 -2.41 -3.53 19.67
N ILE A 185 -2.39 -2.30 19.14
CA ILE A 185 -1.80 -1.96 17.84
C ILE A 185 -0.84 -0.78 17.93
N LYS A 186 0.04 -0.66 16.94
CA LYS A 186 0.95 0.48 16.74
C LYS A 186 0.91 0.96 15.29
N LYS A 187 0.99 2.28 15.10
CA LYS A 187 1.17 2.89 13.78
C LYS A 187 2.63 2.75 13.35
N VAL A 188 2.87 2.33 12.11
CA VAL A 188 4.21 2.12 11.55
C VAL A 188 4.23 2.66 10.13
N ARG A 189 5.31 3.39 9.77
CA ARG A 189 5.59 3.81 8.39
C ARG A 189 6.30 2.69 7.65
N LEU A 190 5.88 2.39 6.43
CA LEU A 190 6.52 1.40 5.57
C LEU A 190 6.36 1.73 4.09
N LYS A 191 7.29 1.22 3.27
CA LYS A 191 7.20 1.33 1.81
C LYS A 191 6.07 0.46 1.27
N LEU A 192 5.28 1.02 0.36
CA LEU A 192 4.38 0.23 -0.48
C LEU A 192 5.22 -0.77 -1.26
N ASP A 193 4.90 -2.06 -1.13
CA ASP A 193 5.54 -3.14 -1.88
C ASP A 193 4.47 -4.12 -2.35
N LYS A 194 4.01 -5.00 -1.45
CA LYS A 194 2.91 -5.91 -1.71
C LYS A 194 2.08 -6.16 -0.46
N PHE A 195 0.78 -5.90 -0.56
CA PHE A 195 -0.20 -6.25 0.44
C PHE A 195 -1.15 -7.34 -0.04
N GLN A 196 -1.65 -8.15 0.89
CA GLN A 196 -2.68 -9.16 0.61
C GLN A 196 -4.10 -8.57 0.62
N ALA A 197 -4.27 -7.45 1.33
CA ALA A 197 -5.49 -6.67 1.45
C ALA A 197 -5.14 -5.24 1.89
N LEU A 198 -6.03 -4.29 1.65
CA LEU A 198 -5.80 -2.89 2.00
C LEU A 198 -5.56 -2.74 3.51
N PRO A 199 -4.44 -2.15 3.94
CA PRO A 199 -4.18 -1.89 5.34
C PRO A 199 -5.17 -0.88 5.90
N VAL A 200 -5.44 -1.00 7.19
CA VAL A 200 -6.21 0.00 7.95
C VAL A 200 -5.31 1.20 8.22
N GLN A 201 -5.83 2.40 7.99
CA GLN A 201 -5.11 3.67 8.21
C GLN A 201 -5.75 4.55 9.30
N GLN A 202 -6.93 4.14 9.82
CA GLN A 202 -7.61 4.76 10.95
C GLN A 202 -8.20 3.70 11.88
N VAL A 203 -8.17 3.96 13.18
CA VAL A 203 -8.58 3.03 14.24
C VAL A 203 -9.42 3.77 15.29
N GLY A 204 -9.92 3.07 16.31
CA GLY A 204 -10.76 3.64 17.37
C GLY A 204 -12.26 3.38 17.18
N SER A 205 -12.73 3.22 15.94
CA SER A 205 -14.13 2.87 15.62
C SER A 205 -14.31 1.43 15.13
N TYR A 206 -13.28 0.59 15.31
CA TYR A 206 -13.22 -0.76 14.77
C TYR A 206 -12.85 -1.78 15.83
N GLN A 207 -13.41 -2.98 15.70
CA GLN A 207 -13.02 -4.17 16.45
C GLN A 207 -12.48 -5.25 15.51
N ALA A 208 -11.74 -6.20 16.04
CA ALA A 208 -11.24 -7.32 15.26
C ALA A 208 -12.38 -8.28 14.89
N LYS A 209 -12.55 -8.54 13.60
CA LYS A 209 -13.56 -9.47 13.07
C LYS A 209 -13.22 -10.94 13.39
N HIS A 210 -11.93 -11.24 13.50
CA HIS A 210 -11.39 -12.55 13.85
C HIS A 210 -10.10 -12.39 14.66
N HIS A 211 -9.46 -13.49 15.05
CA HIS A 211 -8.21 -13.42 15.80
C HIS A 211 -7.05 -12.91 14.91
N ILE A 212 -6.23 -12.00 15.40
CA ILE A 212 -5.09 -11.46 14.66
C ILE A 212 -3.80 -11.73 15.45
N ASN A 213 -2.85 -12.43 14.83
CA ASN A 213 -1.57 -12.76 15.46
C ASN A 213 -0.69 -11.52 15.67
N LYS A 214 0.24 -11.59 16.62
CA LYS A 214 1.23 -10.55 16.92
C LYS A 214 2.08 -10.21 15.68
N GLY A 215 2.40 -8.93 15.50
CA GLY A 215 3.29 -8.45 14.42
C GLY A 215 2.65 -8.34 13.03
N ARG A 216 1.38 -8.74 12.87
CA ARG A 216 0.67 -8.68 11.59
C ARG A 216 0.21 -7.26 11.28
N ILE A 217 0.22 -6.90 10.00
CA ILE A 217 -0.44 -5.69 9.50
C ILE A 217 -1.94 -5.93 9.57
N VAL A 218 -2.67 -5.00 10.18
CA VAL A 218 -4.13 -5.03 10.25
C VAL A 218 -4.70 -4.49 8.94
N THR A 219 -5.56 -5.27 8.30
CA THR A 219 -6.18 -4.97 7.02
C THR A 219 -7.69 -4.79 7.14
N ARG A 220 -8.32 -4.20 6.12
CA ARG A 220 -9.79 -4.01 6.09
C ARG A 220 -10.58 -5.32 6.19
N ARG A 221 -9.96 -6.48 5.88
CA ARG A 221 -10.59 -7.80 6.05
C ARG A 221 -10.59 -8.31 7.49
N ASP A 222 -9.72 -7.74 8.32
CA ASP A 222 -9.50 -8.16 9.71
C ASP A 222 -10.43 -7.43 10.69
N ILE A 223 -11.15 -6.42 10.21
CA ILE A 223 -11.91 -5.48 11.04
C ILE A 223 -13.37 -5.42 10.65
N GLU A 224 -14.17 -5.04 11.64
CA GLU A 224 -15.55 -4.63 11.49
C GLU A 224 -15.81 -3.43 12.41
N LYS A 225 -16.90 -2.70 12.17
CA LYS A 225 -17.27 -1.56 13.02
C LYS A 225 -17.42 -2.03 14.48
N LEU A 226 -17.00 -1.18 15.42
CA LEU A 226 -17.12 -1.47 16.85
C LEU A 226 -18.61 -1.57 17.23
N ALA A 227 -19.00 -2.73 17.74
CA ALA A 227 -20.34 -2.92 18.30
C ALA A 227 -20.44 -2.16 19.63
N LEU A 228 -21.20 -1.07 19.64
CA LEU A 228 -21.45 -0.25 20.82
C LEU A 228 -22.60 -0.81 21.67
N VAL A 229 -23.45 -1.64 21.06
CA VAL A 229 -24.49 -2.43 21.69
C VAL A 229 -24.29 -3.89 21.30
N LYS A 230 -24.33 -4.80 22.27
CA LYS A 230 -24.27 -6.25 22.02
C LYS A 230 -25.64 -6.90 22.23
N ARG A 231 -25.94 -7.96 21.47
CA ARG A 231 -27.12 -8.80 21.70
C ARG A 231 -27.17 -9.29 23.15
N GLY A 232 -28.36 -9.22 23.74
CA GLY A 232 -28.65 -9.60 25.13
C GLY A 232 -28.34 -8.51 26.15
N GLN A 233 -27.69 -7.42 25.75
CA GLN A 233 -27.29 -6.34 26.64
C GLN A 233 -28.47 -5.41 26.94
N TYR A 234 -28.55 -4.92 28.18
CA TYR A 234 -29.45 -3.84 28.53
C TYR A 234 -28.93 -2.49 28.00
N VAL A 235 -29.83 -1.74 27.38
CA VAL A 235 -29.56 -0.45 26.76
C VAL A 235 -30.53 0.61 27.27
N THR A 236 -30.05 1.85 27.29
CA THR A 236 -30.85 3.05 27.51
C THR A 236 -31.46 3.48 26.18
N VAL A 237 -32.78 3.47 26.11
CA VAL A 237 -33.58 3.94 24.98
C VAL A 237 -33.96 5.38 25.23
N ILE A 238 -33.68 6.24 24.25
CA ILE A 238 -34.06 7.64 24.23
C ILE A 238 -35.14 7.81 23.18
N VAL A 239 -36.28 8.35 23.58
CA VAL A 239 -37.38 8.68 22.66
C VAL A 239 -37.54 10.18 22.68
N LYS A 240 -37.35 10.84 21.54
CA LYS A 240 -37.53 12.29 21.41
C LYS A 240 -38.79 12.60 20.62
N ASN A 241 -39.63 13.48 21.15
CA ASN A 241 -40.74 14.08 20.42
C ASN A 241 -40.82 15.56 20.77
N ASN A 242 -40.50 16.45 19.82
CA ASN A 242 -40.49 17.92 19.89
C ASN A 242 -40.05 18.54 21.24
N ASN A 243 -40.87 18.46 22.29
CA ASN A 243 -40.65 19.04 23.61
C ASN A 243 -40.46 18.02 24.75
N MET A 244 -40.39 16.72 24.47
CA MET A 244 -40.29 15.66 25.50
C MET A 244 -39.22 14.62 25.13
N GLU A 245 -38.38 14.29 26.10
CA GLU A 245 -37.41 13.19 26.05
C GLU A 245 -37.82 12.12 27.06
N ILE A 246 -38.14 10.91 26.59
CA ILE A 246 -38.44 9.76 27.44
C ILE A 246 -37.22 8.84 27.46
N ILE A 247 -36.75 8.49 28.65
CA ILE A 247 -35.63 7.57 28.86
C ILE A 247 -36.18 6.27 29.47
N MET A 248 -35.90 5.13 28.84
CA MET A 248 -36.33 3.82 29.33
C MET A 248 -35.26 2.74 29.13
N GLY A 249 -35.38 1.63 29.87
CA GLY A 249 -34.52 0.46 29.69
C GLY A 249 -35.12 -0.54 28.69
N ALA A 250 -34.27 -1.15 27.87
CA ALA A 250 -34.66 -2.28 27.02
C ALA A 250 -33.50 -3.26 26.86
N LYS A 251 -33.80 -4.51 26.49
CA LYS A 251 -32.82 -5.52 26.12
C LYS A 251 -32.59 -5.50 24.61
N ALA A 252 -31.34 -5.39 24.18
CA ALA A 252 -30.99 -5.49 22.77
C ALA A 252 -31.14 -6.93 22.26
N LEU A 253 -31.90 -7.11 21.18
CA LEU A 253 -32.04 -8.41 20.51
C LEU A 253 -30.97 -8.61 19.42
N GLN A 254 -30.34 -7.53 18.97
CA GLN A 254 -29.28 -7.52 17.97
C GLN A 254 -28.08 -6.69 18.45
N SER A 255 -26.88 -7.02 17.98
CA SER A 255 -25.70 -6.17 18.16
C SER A 255 -25.71 -5.05 17.11
N GLY A 256 -25.20 -3.88 17.46
CA GLY A 256 -25.14 -2.75 16.55
C GLY A 256 -23.99 -1.80 16.83
N SER A 257 -23.46 -1.23 15.75
CA SER A 257 -22.49 -0.14 15.75
C SER A 257 -23.20 1.19 15.70
N ILE A 258 -22.47 2.28 15.94
CA ILE A 258 -23.03 3.64 15.84
C ILE A 258 -23.79 3.85 14.52
N GLY A 259 -25.00 4.39 14.63
CA GLY A 259 -25.90 4.70 13.51
C GLY A 259 -26.70 3.52 12.95
N GLU A 260 -26.40 2.28 13.36
CA GLU A 260 -27.14 1.09 12.89
C GLU A 260 -28.48 0.96 13.62
N LYS A 261 -29.52 0.52 12.91
CA LYS A 261 -30.81 0.16 13.51
C LYS A 261 -30.72 -1.26 14.06
N ILE A 262 -31.11 -1.44 15.31
CA ILE A 262 -31.18 -2.73 15.98
C ILE A 262 -32.55 -2.96 16.59
N GLU A 263 -32.94 -4.23 16.69
CA GLU A 263 -34.15 -4.61 17.43
C GLU A 263 -33.88 -4.64 18.94
N ILE A 264 -34.79 -4.06 19.71
CA ILE A 264 -34.78 -4.02 21.18
C ILE A 264 -36.11 -4.54 21.72
N GLN A 265 -36.11 -5.02 22.97
CA GLN A 265 -37.30 -5.52 23.66
C GLN A 265 -37.43 -4.84 25.03
N ASN A 266 -38.59 -4.24 25.31
CA ASN A 266 -38.86 -3.68 26.63
C ASN A 266 -39.26 -4.78 27.65
N GLU A 267 -39.43 -4.38 28.91
CA GLU A 267 -39.82 -5.32 29.99
C GLU A 267 -41.18 -5.99 29.75
N LYS A 268 -42.09 -5.32 29.03
CA LYS A 268 -43.41 -5.85 28.64
C LYS A 268 -43.35 -6.82 27.45
N GLY A 269 -42.15 -7.11 26.93
CA GLY A 269 -41.95 -8.00 25.80
C GLY A 269 -42.17 -7.37 24.42
N ILE A 270 -42.52 -6.08 24.35
CA ILE A 270 -42.74 -5.34 23.09
C ILE A 270 -41.41 -5.12 22.39
N LYS A 271 -41.36 -5.43 21.09
CA LYS A 271 -40.18 -5.27 20.25
C LYS A 271 -40.26 -4.00 19.42
N LEU A 272 -39.17 -3.26 19.35
CA LEU A 272 -39.05 -1.98 18.63
C LEU A 272 -37.71 -1.91 17.91
N HIS A 273 -37.64 -1.10 16.85
CA HIS A 273 -36.37 -0.78 16.20
C HIS A 273 -35.84 0.55 16.75
N ALA A 274 -34.56 0.57 17.10
CA ALA A 274 -33.89 1.77 17.60
C ALA A 274 -32.52 1.93 16.94
N LYS A 275 -32.10 3.17 16.72
CA LYS A 275 -30.79 3.52 16.15
C LYS A 275 -29.75 3.60 17.26
N VAL A 276 -28.61 2.94 17.11
CA VAL A 276 -27.52 3.06 18.09
C VAL A 276 -26.90 4.46 18.01
N ILE A 277 -26.90 5.17 19.14
CA ILE A 277 -26.36 6.54 19.26
C ILE A 277 -25.13 6.61 20.16
N GLY A 278 -24.81 5.53 20.87
CA GLY A 278 -23.63 5.46 21.73
C GLY A 278 -23.49 4.11 22.41
N LYS A 279 -22.48 3.99 23.26
CA LYS A 279 -22.28 2.79 24.07
C LYS A 279 -23.50 2.55 24.95
N ASN A 280 -24.16 1.41 24.74
CA ASN A 280 -25.39 1.01 25.45
C ASN A 280 -26.55 2.02 25.30
N ARG A 281 -26.54 2.87 24.27
CA ARG A 281 -27.55 3.92 24.08
C ARG A 281 -28.14 3.84 22.68
N VAL A 282 -29.46 3.88 22.61
CA VAL A 282 -30.23 3.82 21.37
C VAL A 282 -31.30 4.91 21.35
N GLU A 283 -31.71 5.33 20.16
CA GLU A 283 -32.74 6.34 19.93
C GLU A 283 -33.87 5.75 19.07
N VAL A 284 -35.12 6.01 19.43
CA VAL A 284 -36.29 5.66 18.63
C VAL A 284 -36.86 6.95 18.06
N ASP A 285 -36.88 7.05 16.73
CA ASP A 285 -37.62 8.10 16.03
C ASP A 285 -39.11 7.73 16.06
N ILE A 286 -39.95 8.54 16.70
CA ILE A 286 -41.40 8.44 16.52
C ILE A 286 -41.68 9.00 15.12
N ILE A 287 -42.12 8.13 14.20
CA ILE A 287 -42.69 8.58 12.93
C ILE A 287 -43.95 9.36 13.30
N GLN A 288 -43.97 10.65 12.97
CA GLN A 288 -45.17 11.49 13.02
C GLN A 288 -46.19 11.03 11.98
#